data_AF-A0A7S1A3A6-F1
#
_entry.id   AF-A0A7S1A3A6-F1
#
_cell.length_a   1.000
_cell.length_b   1.000
_cell.length_c   1.000
_cell.angle_alpha   90.00
_cell.angle_beta   90.00
_cell.angle_gamma   90.00
#
_symmetry.space_group_name_H-M   'P 1'
#
loop_
_entity.id
_entity.type
_entity.pdbx_description
1 polymer ?
#
loop_
_entity_poly.entity_id
_entity_poly.type
_entity_poly.pdbx_seq_one_letter_code
_entity_poly.pdbx_strand_id
1 'polypeptide(L)'
;GESVQVHSCMLAAASPVFKAMLANDMREKNTRSAAIDAEPCDVVAMLRFAYTGEFSVSPMQLPGVLHLAHTYEILALIPHCCQAMVANLTTETAVPYVRAMRLLEGA
;
A
#
# COMPACT_ATOMS: atom_id res chain seq x y z
N GLY A 1 -15.87 2.96 -10.35
CA GLY A 1 -14.45 3.26 -10.11
C GLY A 1 -14.38 4.56 -9.36
N GLU A 2 -13.78 4.56 -8.17
CA GLU A 2 -13.54 5.77 -7.38
C GLU A 2 -12.20 6.40 -7.82
N SER A 3 -12.13 7.73 -7.81
CA SER A 3 -10.96 8.49 -8.23
C SER A 3 -10.46 9.34 -7.08
N VAL A 4 -9.17 9.21 -6.75
CA VAL A 4 -8.51 10.00 -5.70
C VAL A 4 -7.48 10.93 -6.33
N GLN A 5 -7.62 12.23 -6.08
CA GLN A 5 -6.65 13.22 -6.54
C GLN A 5 -5.46 13.26 -5.58
N VAL A 6 -4.25 13.20 -6.13
CA VAL A 6 -2.99 13.10 -5.39
C VAL A 6 -1.89 13.93 -6.05
N HIS A 7 -0.93 14.36 -5.25
CA HIS A 7 0.28 15.03 -5.70
C HIS A 7 1.34 14.01 -6.11
N SER A 8 1.78 14.11 -7.36
CA SER A 8 2.81 13.24 -7.93
C SER A 8 4.14 13.31 -7.18
N CYS A 9 4.54 14.49 -6.70
CA CYS A 9 5.78 14.68 -5.95
C CYS A 9 5.78 13.90 -4.63
N MET A 10 4.65 13.88 -3.91
CA MET A 10 4.52 13.15 -2.65
C MET A 10 4.61 11.64 -2.88
N LEU A 11 3.90 11.12 -3.89
CA LEU A 11 3.95 9.69 -4.22
C LEU A 11 5.34 9.25 -4.70
N ALA A 12 5.98 10.05 -5.54
CA ALA A 12 7.33 9.77 -6.03
C ALA A 12 8.39 9.82 -4.91
N ALA A 13 8.16 10.60 -3.85
CA ALA A 13 9.03 10.61 -2.68
C ALA A 13 8.79 9.38 -1.78
N ALA A 14 7.54 8.95 -1.65
CA ALA A 14 7.15 7.83 -0.78
C ALA A 14 7.40 6.44 -1.37
N SER A 15 7.43 6.32 -2.70
CA SER A 15 7.48 5.04 -3.42
C SER A 15 8.37 5.12 -4.67
N PRO A 16 9.39 4.24 -4.76
CA PRO A 16 10.18 4.06 -5.98
C PRO A 16 9.32 3.65 -7.20
N VAL A 17 8.31 2.79 -7.00
CA VAL A 17 7.38 2.36 -8.06
C VAL A 17 6.58 3.53 -8.60
N PHE A 18 5.98 4.35 -7.73
CA PHE A 18 5.27 5.55 -8.18
C PHE A 18 6.22 6.54 -8.84
N LYS A 19 7.45 6.69 -8.33
CA LYS A 19 8.47 7.52 -8.98
C LYS A 19 8.77 7.05 -10.39
N ALA A 20 8.99 5.75 -10.60
CA ALA A 20 9.25 5.18 -11.92
C ALA A 20 8.05 5.32 -12.86
N MET A 21 6.83 5.05 -12.35
CA MET A 21 5.57 5.19 -13.08
C MET A 21 5.30 6.63 -13.54
N LEU A 22 5.67 7.63 -12.73
CA LEU A 22 5.44 9.04 -13.02
C LEU A 22 6.60 9.71 -13.79
N ALA A 23 7.82 9.19 -13.69
CA ALA A 23 9.00 9.76 -14.34
C ALA A 23 9.19 9.29 -15.78
N ASN A 24 8.87 8.02 -16.09
CA ASN A 24 9.00 7.48 -17.44
C ASN A 24 7.89 8.03 -18.36
N ASP A 25 8.18 8.14 -19.66
CA ASP A 25 7.20 8.43 -20.73
C ASP A 25 6.26 7.24 -20.99
N MET A 26 5.68 6.72 -19.91
CA MET A 26 4.62 5.71 -19.94
C MET A 26 3.25 6.40 -19.99
N ARG A 27 2.22 5.62 -20.32
CA ARG A 27 0.84 6.10 -20.52
C ARG A 27 0.33 6.91 -19.31
N GLU A 28 0.73 6.54 -18.09
CA GLU A 28 0.34 7.23 -16.85
C GLU A 28 0.86 8.68 -16.76
N LYS A 29 2.03 9.01 -17.32
CA LYS A 29 2.54 10.39 -17.37
C LYS A 29 1.68 11.27 -18.27
N ASN A 30 1.19 10.72 -19.39
CA ASN A 30 0.38 11.45 -20.37
C ASN A 30 -1.07 11.61 -19.90
N THR A 31 -1.62 10.64 -19.17
CA THR A 31 -2.99 10.70 -18.62
C THR A 31 -3.07 11.27 -17.21
N ARG A 32 -1.94 11.40 -16.48
CA ARG A 32 -1.86 11.68 -15.03
C ARG A 32 -2.79 10.75 -14.21
N SER A 33 -2.88 9.53 -14.74
CA SER A 33 -3.87 8.48 -14.60
C SER A 33 -3.34 7.11 -14.17
N ALA A 34 -3.47 6.64 -12.93
CA ALA A 34 -3.10 5.25 -12.59
C ALA A 34 -4.31 4.47 -12.09
N ALA A 35 -4.58 3.32 -12.70
CA ALA A 35 -5.57 2.37 -12.21
C ALA A 35 -4.92 1.45 -11.18
N ILE A 36 -5.51 1.35 -10.00
CA ILE A 36 -5.06 0.46 -8.93
C ILE A 36 -6.16 -0.58 -8.72
N ASP A 37 -5.82 -1.86 -8.89
CA ASP A 37 -6.74 -2.98 -8.67
C ASP A 37 -6.67 -3.42 -7.20
N ALA A 38 -7.33 -2.64 -6.34
CA ALA A 38 -7.41 -2.89 -4.91
C ALA A 38 -8.67 -2.25 -4.30
N GLU A 39 -8.99 -2.65 -3.07
CA GLU A 39 -10.09 -2.04 -2.33
C GLU A 39 -9.81 -0.54 -2.08
N PRO A 40 -10.78 0.35 -2.35
CA PRO A 40 -10.59 1.80 -2.22
C PRO A 40 -10.12 2.22 -0.82
N CYS A 41 -10.61 1.54 0.21
CA CYS A 41 -10.25 1.83 1.59
C CYS A 41 -8.77 1.52 1.91
N ASP A 42 -8.20 0.49 1.28
CA ASP A 42 -6.79 0.10 1.45
C ASP A 42 -5.87 1.08 0.73
N VAL A 43 -6.27 1.53 -0.47
CA VAL A 43 -5.56 2.57 -1.22
C VAL A 43 -5.53 3.87 -0.43
N VAL A 44 -6.66 4.29 0.15
CA VAL A 44 -6.72 5.50 0.98
C VAL A 44 -5.83 5.37 2.22
N ALA A 45 -5.79 4.20 2.86
CA ALA A 45 -4.92 3.97 4.02
C ALA A 45 -3.43 4.06 3.65
N MET A 46 -3.02 3.44 2.54
CA MET A 46 -1.66 3.55 2.00
C MET A 46 -1.30 5.01 1.68
N LEU A 47 -2.21 5.75 1.03
CA LEU A 47 -2.01 7.16 0.70
C LEU A 47 -1.89 8.03 1.96
N ARG A 48 -2.73 7.81 2.99
CA ARG A 48 -2.62 8.55 4.25
C ARG A 48 -1.24 8.38 4.88
N PHE A 49 -0.75 7.15 4.97
CA PHE A 49 0.59 6.89 5.48
C PHE A 49 1.67 7.57 4.64
N ALA A 50 1.57 7.50 3.31
CA ALA A 50 2.53 8.16 2.42
C ALA A 50 2.58 9.70 2.59
N TYR A 51 1.47 10.32 3.03
CA TYR A 51 1.38 11.77 3.22
C TYR A 51 1.73 12.23 4.63
N THR A 52 1.26 11.52 5.66
CA THR A 52 1.37 11.97 7.06
C THR A 52 2.34 11.14 7.89
N GLY A 53 2.72 9.95 7.41
CA GLY A 53 3.46 8.95 8.19
C GLY A 53 2.62 8.27 9.27
N GLU A 54 1.32 8.59 9.38
CA GLU A 54 0.46 8.03 10.41
C GLU A 54 -0.09 6.68 9.98
N PHE A 55 0.03 5.70 10.87
CA PHE A 55 -0.49 4.35 10.67
C PHE A 55 -1.82 4.18 11.41
N SER A 56 -2.93 4.18 10.65
CA SER A 56 -4.27 3.94 11.18
C SER A 56 -5.02 2.98 10.25
N VAL A 57 -4.77 1.68 10.41
CA VAL A 57 -5.31 0.61 9.57
C VAL A 57 -6.10 -0.37 10.42
N SER A 58 -7.29 -0.74 9.97
CA SER A 58 -8.12 -1.72 10.67
C SER A 58 -7.58 -3.15 10.46
N PRO A 59 -7.80 -4.09 11.40
CA PRO A 59 -7.34 -5.47 11.26
C PRO A 59 -7.79 -6.17 9.96
N MET A 60 -8.95 -5.81 9.43
CA MET A 60 -9.48 -6.36 8.17
C MET A 60 -8.75 -5.83 6.93
N GLN A 61 -8.20 -4.62 6.99
CA GLN A 61 -7.51 -3.93 5.89
C GLN A 61 -6.01 -4.27 5.85
N LEU A 62 -5.45 -4.74 6.97
CA LEU A 62 -4.02 -5.08 7.09
C LEU A 62 -3.48 -5.94 5.95
N PRO A 63 -4.15 -7.02 5.50
CA PRO A 63 -3.65 -7.85 4.40
C PRO A 63 -3.56 -7.08 3.08
N GLY A 64 -4.59 -6.29 2.75
CA GLY A 64 -4.65 -5.51 1.51
C GLY A 64 -3.67 -4.35 1.51
N VAL A 65 -3.56 -3.62 2.63
CA VAL A 65 -2.58 -2.56 2.82
C VAL A 65 -1.14 -3.10 2.77
N LEU A 66 -0.88 -4.28 3.35
CA LEU A 66 0.43 -4.91 3.26
C LEU A 66 0.78 -5.30 1.82
N HIS A 67 -0.19 -5.85 1.08
CA HIS A 67 -0.01 -6.17 -0.33
C HIS A 67 0.32 -4.92 -1.14
N LEU A 68 -0.42 -3.82 -0.95
CA LEU A 68 -0.15 -2.54 -1.60
C LEU A 68 1.21 -1.96 -1.21
N ALA A 69 1.57 -2.01 0.08
CA ALA A 69 2.86 -1.53 0.58
C ALA A 69 4.03 -2.26 -0.08
N HIS A 70 3.89 -3.57 -0.29
CA HIS A 70 4.87 -4.38 -0.99
C HIS A 70 4.90 -4.05 -2.50
N THR A 71 3.74 -4.07 -3.17
CA THR A 71 3.61 -3.81 -4.61
C THR A 71 4.12 -2.43 -5.03
N TYR A 72 3.90 -1.41 -4.19
CA TYR A 72 4.37 -0.04 -4.43
C TYR A 72 5.67 0.28 -3.67
N GLU A 73 6.34 -0.69 -3.08
CA GLU A 73 7.63 -0.52 -2.38
C GLU A 73 7.64 0.61 -1.33
N ILE A 74 6.54 0.78 -0.58
CA ILE A 74 6.47 1.69 0.57
C ILE A 74 7.03 0.95 1.78
N LEU A 75 8.35 0.75 1.78
CA LEU A 75 9.04 -0.11 2.74
C LEU A 75 8.82 0.30 4.20
N ALA A 76 8.61 1.60 4.46
CA ALA A 76 8.31 2.10 5.80
C ALA A 76 6.97 1.60 6.37
N LEU A 77 6.01 1.25 5.52
CA LEU A 77 4.68 0.78 5.93
C LEU A 77 4.67 -0.71 6.31
N ILE A 78 5.53 -1.52 5.68
CA ILE A 78 5.64 -2.97 5.90
C ILE A 78 5.82 -3.34 7.38
N PRO A 79 6.80 -2.79 8.14
CA PRO A 79 7.00 -3.18 9.54
C PRO A 79 5.81 -2.82 10.43
N HIS A 80 5.14 -1.68 10.16
CA HIS A 80 3.93 -1.29 10.90
C HIS A 80 2.78 -2.26 10.66
N CYS A 81 2.56 -2.67 9.40
CA CYS A 81 1.59 -3.70 9.04
C CYS A 81 1.90 -5.02 9.75
N CYS A 82 3.15 -5.49 9.69
CA CYS A 82 3.56 -6.75 10.32
C CYS A 82 3.35 -6.71 11.84
N GLN A 83 3.76 -5.64 12.52
CA GLN A 83 3.58 -5.50 13.96
C GLN A 83 2.10 -5.49 14.35
N ALA A 84 1.26 -4.77 13.60
CA ALA A 84 -0.18 -4.73 13.83
C ALA A 84 -0.84 -6.09 13.60
N MET A 85 -0.40 -6.85 12.60
CA MET A 85 -0.91 -8.20 12.31
C MET A 85 -0.55 -9.19 13.41
N VAL A 86 0.68 -9.15 13.92
CA VAL A 86 1.10 -9.99 15.05
C VAL A 86 0.33 -9.61 16.32
N ALA A 87 0.11 -8.32 16.57
CA ALA A 87 -0.63 -7.85 17.75
C ALA A 87 -2.13 -8.20 17.73
N ASN A 88 -2.75 -8.29 16.54
CA ASN A 88 -4.18 -8.58 16.36
C ASN A 88 -4.44 -10.00 15.83
N LEU A 89 -3.51 -10.93 16.11
CA LEU A 89 -3.62 -12.30 15.64
C LEU A 89 -4.69 -13.06 16.43
N THR A 90 -5.80 -13.39 15.76
CA THR A 90 -6.87 -14.23 16.31
C THR A 90 -6.98 -15.52 15.50
N THR A 91 -7.71 -16.51 16.00
CA THR A 91 -7.95 -17.77 15.27
C THR A 91 -8.60 -17.54 13.89
N GLU A 92 -9.37 -16.46 13.74
CA GLU A 92 -10.06 -16.10 12.51
C GLU A 92 -9.16 -15.32 11.54
N THR A 93 -8.25 -14.46 12.05
CA THR A 93 -7.35 -13.65 11.23
C THR A 93 -6.01 -14.31 10.94
N ALA A 94 -5.66 -15.41 11.63
CA ALA A 94 -4.38 -16.09 11.48
C ALA A 94 -4.10 -16.55 10.03
N VAL A 95 -5.08 -17.18 9.37
CA VAL A 95 -4.92 -17.67 7.99
C VAL A 95 -4.66 -16.55 6.98
N PRO A 96 -5.50 -15.49 6.89
CA PRO A 96 -5.23 -14.40 5.96
C PRO A 96 -3.93 -13.66 6.28
N TYR A 97 -3.57 -13.53 7.57
CA TYR A 97 -2.34 -12.84 7.96
C TYR A 97 -1.09 -13.60 7.54
N VAL A 98 -1.03 -14.91 7.81
CA VAL A 98 0.11 -15.74 7.41
C VAL A 98 0.26 -15.78 5.89
N ARG A 99 -0.86 -15.82 5.14
CA ARG A 99 -0.82 -15.74 3.67
C ARG A 99 -0.24 -14.42 3.18
N ALA A 100 -0.66 -13.30 3.77
CA ALA A 100 -0.14 -11.99 3.41
C ALA A 100 1.35 -11.83 3.79
N MET A 101 1.78 -12.34 4.94
CA MET A 101 3.19 -12.32 5.35
C MET A 101 4.09 -13.16 4.45
N ARG A 102 3.61 -14.31 3.94
CA ARG A 102 4.38 -15.13 2.98
C ARG A 102 4.71 -14.39 1.68
N LEU A 103 3.94 -13.36 1.30
CA LEU A 103 4.23 -12.54 0.13
C LEU A 103 5.58 -11.80 0.28
N LEU A 104 6.02 -11.55 1.51
CA LEU A 104 7.28 -10.86 1.80
C LEU A 104 8.50 -11.80 1.74
N GLU A 105 8.32 -13.12 1.85
CA GLU A 105 9.43 -14.09 1.87
C GLU A 105 10.01 -14.40 0.48
N GLY A 106 9.35 -13.92 -0.59
CA GLY A 106 9.72 -14.19 -1.98
C GLY A 106 10.42 -13.06 -2.74
N ALA A 107 10.84 -11.99 -2.05
CA ALA A 107 11.44 -10.79 -2.66
C ALA A 107 12.95 -10.69 -2.41
#